data_AF-A0A662HN68-F1
#
_entry.id   AF-A0A662HN68-F1
#
_cell.length_a   1.000
_cell.length_b   1.000
_cell.length_c   1.000
_cell.angle_alpha   90.00
_cell.angle_beta   90.00
_cell.angle_gamma   90.00
#
_symmetry.space_group_name_H-M   'P 1'
#
loop_
_entity.id
_entity.type
_entity.pdbx_description
1 polymer ?
#
loop_
_entity_poly.entity_id
_entity_poly.type
_entity_poly.pdbx_seq_one_letter_code
_entity_poly.pdbx_strand_id
1 'polypeptide(L)'
;MELGGKPLTDLVGKDAYRQLLGVKVFDVNGNYVGYLKRVYVERRSGRARRLVVRLLDGRLLPLKPQELRLTSTGLVVIRRLHVEAGGLSSSLRRLEEAVAEIKRIRERILELDEAYIAGEMSRDTYLSFRSGLEFKRRQLLSEVRELVEELESQVPGLEEERRGLLSKLRSSSARERDEAARRLRSIRTVIARINELLESAKHELSLEMELDDFIESCLR
;
A
#
# COMPACT_ATOMS: atom_id res chain seq x y z
N MET A 1 -15.80 28.11 -8.21
CA MET A 1 -15.24 28.15 -9.58
C MET A 1 -16.08 27.18 -10.42
N GLU A 2 -16.98 27.70 -11.25
CA GLU A 2 -17.89 26.89 -12.05
C GLU A 2 -17.17 26.36 -13.29
N LEU A 3 -16.53 25.20 -13.16
CA LEU A 3 -15.87 24.50 -14.25
C LEU A 3 -16.53 23.14 -14.52
N GLY A 4 -17.85 23.06 -14.38
CA GLY A 4 -18.61 21.84 -14.62
C GLY A 4 -18.66 21.50 -16.12
N GLY A 5 -18.18 20.31 -16.50
CA GLY A 5 -18.44 19.70 -17.81
C GLY A 5 -17.39 19.95 -18.90
N LYS A 6 -16.36 20.77 -18.65
CA LYS A 6 -15.29 21.01 -19.64
C LYS A 6 -14.17 19.95 -19.54
N PRO A 7 -13.66 19.44 -20.67
CA PRO A 7 -12.47 18.58 -20.67
C PRO A 7 -11.26 19.38 -20.17
N LEU A 8 -10.37 18.70 -19.45
CA LEU A 8 -9.19 19.34 -18.84
C LEU A 8 -8.22 19.96 -19.88
N THR A 9 -8.39 19.59 -21.14
CA THR A 9 -7.69 20.12 -22.32
C THR A 9 -8.00 21.59 -22.60
N ASP A 10 -9.12 22.09 -22.10
CA ASP A 10 -9.59 23.46 -22.36
C ASP A 10 -9.02 24.46 -21.35
N LEU A 11 -8.39 23.96 -20.28
CA LEU A 11 -7.65 24.77 -19.31
C LEU A 11 -6.27 25.12 -19.85
N VAL A 12 -5.87 26.38 -19.69
CA VAL A 12 -4.55 26.90 -20.07
C VAL A 12 -4.03 27.78 -18.94
N GLY A 13 -2.75 27.63 -18.59
CA GLY A 13 -2.07 28.51 -17.65
C GLY A 13 -1.76 27.86 -16.29
N LYS A 14 -0.60 28.22 -15.73
CA LYS A 14 -0.05 27.60 -14.51
C LYS A 14 -0.91 27.83 -13.28
N ASP A 15 -1.53 29.01 -13.14
CA ASP A 15 -2.31 29.37 -11.97
C ASP A 15 -3.63 28.58 -11.88
N ALA A 16 -4.26 28.32 -13.04
CA ALA A 16 -5.43 27.46 -13.13
C ALA A 16 -5.12 26.01 -12.73
N TYR A 17 -3.97 25.47 -13.15
CA TYR A 17 -3.54 24.13 -12.72
C TYR A 17 -3.11 24.07 -11.26
N ARG A 18 -2.57 25.16 -10.70
CA ARG A 18 -2.23 25.24 -9.28
C ARG A 18 -3.49 25.10 -8.41
N GLN A 19 -4.61 25.70 -8.83
CA GLN A 19 -5.90 25.58 -8.15
C GLN A 19 -6.50 24.17 -8.21
N LEU A 20 -6.07 23.35 -9.18
CA LEU A 20 -6.51 21.96 -9.30
C LEU A 20 -5.71 21.00 -8.40
N LEU A 21 -4.56 21.41 -7.85
CA LEU A 21 -3.81 20.57 -6.93
C LEU A 21 -4.62 20.33 -5.65
N GLY A 22 -4.66 19.07 -5.21
CA GLY A 22 -5.46 18.64 -4.06
C GLY A 22 -6.93 18.38 -4.37
N VAL A 23 -7.42 18.67 -5.58
CA VAL A 23 -8.79 18.35 -5.99
C VAL A 23 -9.03 16.85 -5.93
N LYS A 24 -10.21 16.47 -5.41
CA LYS A 24 -10.67 15.09 -5.30
C LYS A 24 -10.84 14.47 -6.69
N VAL A 25 -10.40 13.22 -6.83
CA VAL A 25 -10.51 12.43 -8.04
C VAL A 25 -11.44 11.25 -7.79
N PHE A 26 -12.33 10.99 -8.75
CA PHE A 26 -13.35 9.95 -8.72
C PHE A 26 -13.23 9.02 -9.93
N ASP A 27 -13.74 7.80 -9.82
CA ASP A 27 -13.92 6.90 -10.98
C ASP A 27 -15.23 7.20 -11.75
N VAL A 28 -15.45 6.49 -12.85
CA VAL A 28 -16.66 6.60 -13.68
C VAL A 28 -17.97 6.23 -12.94
N ASN A 29 -17.88 5.52 -11.82
CA ASN A 29 -19.03 5.13 -10.99
C ASN A 29 -19.28 6.14 -9.85
N GLY A 30 -18.47 7.19 -9.75
CA GLY A 30 -18.57 8.21 -8.70
C GLY A 30 -17.83 7.88 -7.41
N ASN A 31 -17.03 6.79 -7.37
CA ASN A 31 -16.26 6.43 -6.19
C ASN A 31 -15.05 7.35 -6.05
N TYR A 32 -14.78 7.84 -4.84
CA TYR A 32 -13.57 8.60 -4.54
C TYR A 32 -12.34 7.69 -4.64
N VAL A 33 -11.36 8.06 -5.46
CA VAL A 33 -10.16 7.24 -5.72
C VAL A 33 -8.87 7.87 -5.26
N GLY A 34 -8.87 9.15 -4.88
CA GLY A 34 -7.68 9.87 -4.42
C GLY A 34 -7.71 11.34 -4.79
N TYR A 35 -6.56 11.99 -4.86
CA TYR A 35 -6.48 13.43 -5.16
C TYR A 35 -5.38 13.75 -6.18
N LEU A 36 -5.54 14.88 -6.88
CA LEU A 36 -4.56 15.35 -7.84
C LEU A 36 -3.32 15.89 -7.11
N LYS A 37 -2.19 15.19 -7.21
CA LYS A 37 -0.94 15.55 -6.51
C LYS A 37 -0.07 16.52 -7.30
N ARG A 38 0.06 16.31 -8.63
CA ARG A 38 0.94 17.11 -9.50
C ARG A 38 0.38 17.28 -10.90
N VAL A 39 0.71 18.40 -11.54
CA VAL A 39 0.45 18.67 -12.97
C VAL A 39 1.75 19.09 -13.64
N TYR A 40 2.12 18.42 -14.73
CA TYR A 40 3.22 18.78 -15.60
C TYR A 40 2.67 19.59 -16.77
N VAL A 41 3.10 20.85 -16.86
CA VAL A 41 2.64 21.81 -17.88
C VAL A 41 3.74 22.03 -18.91
N GLU A 42 3.37 22.05 -20.18
CA GLU A 42 4.28 22.37 -21.28
C GLU A 42 4.59 23.88 -21.32
N ARG A 43 5.88 24.23 -21.37
CA ARG A 43 6.33 25.64 -21.26
C ARG A 43 5.83 26.53 -22.39
N ARG A 44 5.71 26.00 -23.61
CA ARG A 44 5.32 26.77 -24.81
C ARG A 44 3.81 26.98 -24.94
N SER A 45 3.03 25.92 -24.70
CA SER A 45 1.57 25.96 -24.88
C SER A 45 0.80 26.32 -23.60
N GLY A 46 1.44 26.21 -22.43
CA GLY A 46 0.78 26.41 -21.14
C GLY A 46 -0.26 25.33 -20.81
N ARG A 47 -0.30 24.23 -21.57
CA ARG A 47 -1.25 23.11 -21.40
C ARG A 47 -0.65 21.99 -20.57
N ALA A 48 -1.49 21.23 -19.87
CA ALA A 48 -1.08 20.04 -19.15
C ALA A 48 -0.60 18.96 -20.15
N ARG A 49 0.58 18.40 -19.90
CA ARG A 49 1.11 17.21 -20.59
C ARG A 49 0.80 15.93 -19.84
N ARG A 50 0.85 15.99 -18.50
CA ARG A 50 0.67 14.83 -17.61
C ARG A 50 0.15 15.30 -16.25
N LEU A 51 -0.76 14.54 -15.68
CA LEU A 51 -1.28 14.71 -14.33
C LEU A 51 -0.88 13.51 -13.48
N VAL A 52 -0.67 13.70 -12.19
CA VAL A 52 -0.34 12.61 -11.26
C VAL A 52 -1.36 12.62 -10.13
N VAL A 53 -2.16 11.57 -10.07
CA VAL A 53 -3.12 11.34 -8.99
C VAL A 53 -2.44 10.48 -7.93
N ARG A 54 -2.52 10.88 -6.66
CA ARG A 54 -2.21 9.96 -5.56
C ARG A 54 -3.49 9.20 -5.25
N LEU A 55 -3.48 7.90 -5.51
CA LEU A 55 -4.59 7.02 -5.21
C LEU A 55 -4.70 6.77 -3.71
N LEU A 56 -5.87 6.31 -3.26
CA LEU A 56 -6.11 5.95 -1.86
C LEU A 56 -5.18 4.84 -1.37
N ASP A 57 -4.76 3.93 -2.26
CA ASP A 57 -3.79 2.87 -1.99
C ASP A 57 -2.32 3.37 -1.97
N GLY A 58 -2.11 4.68 -2.02
CA GLY A 58 -0.79 5.32 -1.98
C GLY A 58 -0.04 5.35 -3.31
N ARG A 59 -0.48 4.59 -4.33
CA ARG A 59 0.15 4.58 -5.66
C ARG A 59 0.04 5.94 -6.33
N LEU A 60 1.06 6.30 -7.11
CA LEU A 60 1.04 7.48 -7.96
C LEU A 60 0.64 7.07 -9.38
N LEU A 61 -0.52 7.53 -9.81
CA LEU A 61 -1.08 7.21 -11.11
C LEU A 61 -0.85 8.37 -12.10
N PRO A 62 0.04 8.23 -13.08
CA PRO A 62 0.16 9.20 -14.16
C PRO A 62 -1.00 9.06 -15.14
N LEU A 63 -1.63 10.18 -15.47
CA LEU A 63 -2.74 10.29 -16.42
C LEU A 63 -2.47 11.37 -17.45
N LYS A 64 -2.96 11.16 -18.68
CA LYS A 64 -3.04 12.21 -19.70
C LYS A 64 -4.26 13.10 -19.41
N PRO A 65 -4.22 14.39 -19.79
CA PRO A 65 -5.37 15.30 -19.63
C PRO A 65 -6.68 14.77 -20.22
N GLN A 66 -6.60 14.04 -21.33
CA GLN A 66 -7.74 13.44 -22.04
C GLN A 66 -8.42 12.33 -21.22
N GLU A 67 -7.73 11.73 -20.26
CA GLU A 67 -8.26 10.67 -19.40
C GLU A 67 -9.02 11.23 -18.19
N LEU A 68 -9.09 12.56 -18.04
CA LEU A 68 -9.70 13.25 -16.91
C LEU A 68 -10.77 14.25 -17.38
N ARG A 69 -11.89 14.27 -16.68
CA ARG A 69 -12.97 15.24 -16.87
C ARG A 69 -13.17 16.06 -15.60
N LEU A 70 -13.35 17.37 -15.75
CA LEU A 70 -13.63 18.24 -14.63
C LEU A 70 -15.15 18.31 -14.40
N THR A 71 -15.54 18.10 -13.15
CA THR A 71 -16.93 18.16 -12.69
C THR A 71 -17.06 19.22 -11.59
N SER A 72 -18.29 19.54 -11.21
CA SER A 72 -18.58 20.42 -10.06
C SER A 72 -18.05 19.87 -8.73
N THR A 73 -17.85 18.55 -8.64
CA THR A 73 -17.42 17.86 -7.42
C THR A 73 -15.92 17.52 -7.39
N GLY A 74 -15.23 17.59 -8.54
CA GLY A 74 -13.81 17.30 -8.65
C GLY A 74 -13.39 16.83 -10.04
N LEU A 75 -12.51 15.84 -10.10
CA LEU A 75 -12.02 15.24 -11.35
C LEU A 75 -12.55 13.82 -11.48
N VAL A 76 -12.98 13.42 -12.66
CA VAL A 76 -13.41 12.04 -12.96
C VAL A 76 -12.44 11.40 -13.94
N VAL A 77 -11.92 10.22 -13.59
CA VAL A 77 -11.13 9.41 -14.50
C VAL A 77 -12.05 8.64 -15.43
N ILE A 78 -11.88 8.81 -16.74
CA ILE A 78 -12.79 8.26 -17.75
C ILE A 78 -12.46 6.80 -18.08
N ARG A 79 -11.23 6.35 -17.81
CA ARG A 79 -10.87 4.93 -17.94
C ARG A 79 -11.33 4.14 -16.70
N ARG A 80 -11.65 2.86 -16.88
CA ARG A 80 -11.87 1.94 -15.76
C ARG A 80 -10.61 1.89 -14.90
N LEU A 81 -10.74 2.29 -13.64
CA LEU A 81 -9.70 2.13 -12.64
C LEU A 81 -10.14 1.07 -11.64
N HIS A 82 -9.22 0.16 -11.31
CA HIS A 82 -9.36 -0.67 -10.13
C HIS A 82 -8.55 -0.01 -9.02
N VAL A 83 -9.25 0.75 -8.18
CA VAL A 83 -8.69 1.32 -6.96
C VAL A 83 -9.33 0.55 -5.83
N GLU A 84 -8.54 -0.34 -5.22
CA GLU A 84 -8.96 -1.07 -4.04
C GLU A 84 -9.16 -0.05 -2.93
N ALA A 85 -10.41 0.12 -2.50
CA ALA A 85 -10.75 1.00 -1.41
C ALA A 85 -10.15 0.42 -0.11
N GLY A 86 -9.04 1.00 0.37
CA GLY A 86 -8.53 0.76 1.72
C GLY A 86 -7.01 0.91 1.83
N GLY A 87 -6.56 1.72 2.80
CA GLY A 87 -5.15 1.77 3.23
C GLY A 87 -4.59 0.40 3.62
N LEU A 88 -5.48 -0.54 3.97
CA LEU A 88 -5.21 -1.96 4.17
C LEU A 88 -4.39 -2.60 3.03
N SER A 89 -4.63 -2.27 1.75
CA SER A 89 -3.85 -2.83 0.62
C SER A 89 -2.40 -2.32 0.64
N SER A 90 -2.19 -1.08 1.10
CA SER A 90 -0.84 -0.50 1.25
C SER A 90 -0.11 -1.03 2.48
N SER A 91 -0.79 -1.22 3.61
CA SER A 91 -0.23 -1.79 4.84
C SER A 91 0.09 -3.28 4.65
N LEU A 92 -0.79 -4.04 3.98
CA LEU A 92 -0.53 -5.42 3.58
C LEU A 92 0.68 -5.54 2.66
N ARG A 93 0.77 -4.68 1.64
CA ARG A 93 1.90 -4.69 0.72
C ARG A 93 3.21 -4.34 1.41
N ARG A 94 3.21 -3.35 2.30
CA ARG A 94 4.40 -2.99 3.09
C ARG A 94 4.81 -4.12 4.01
N LEU A 95 3.86 -4.79 4.66
CA LEU A 95 4.14 -5.95 5.51
C LEU A 95 4.75 -7.10 4.69
N GLU A 96 4.19 -7.39 3.53
CA GLU A 96 4.71 -8.41 2.60
C GLU A 96 6.13 -8.09 2.13
N GLU A 97 6.39 -6.83 1.75
CA GLU A 97 7.72 -6.35 1.35
C GLU A 97 8.73 -6.43 2.52
N ALA A 98 8.32 -6.05 3.73
CA ALA A 98 9.18 -6.09 4.92
C ALA A 98 9.53 -7.53 5.32
N VAL A 99 8.54 -8.42 5.39
CA VAL A 99 8.75 -9.85 5.69
C VAL A 99 9.66 -10.51 4.67
N ALA A 100 9.45 -10.24 3.37
CA ALA A 100 10.30 -10.78 2.32
C ALA A 100 11.76 -10.29 2.44
N GLU A 101 11.96 -9.02 2.79
CA GLU A 101 13.30 -8.47 2.98
C GLU A 101 14.00 -9.03 4.22
N ILE A 102 13.28 -9.28 5.32
CA ILE A 102 13.84 -9.94 6.51
C ILE A 102 14.34 -11.35 6.16
N LYS A 103 13.57 -12.12 5.39
CA LYS A 103 13.98 -13.46 4.91
C LYS A 103 15.28 -13.40 4.09
N ARG A 104 15.38 -12.45 3.14
CA ARG A 104 16.61 -12.23 2.36
C ARG A 104 17.80 -11.81 3.20
N ILE A 105 17.58 -10.98 4.22
CA ILE A 105 18.66 -10.59 5.13
C ILE A 105 19.17 -11.81 5.89
N ARG A 106 18.28 -12.69 6.35
CA ARG A 106 18.66 -13.95 7.01
C ARG A 106 19.52 -14.83 6.11
N GLU A 107 19.08 -15.04 4.86
CA GLU A 107 19.86 -15.79 3.86
C GLU A 107 21.24 -15.17 3.64
N ARG A 108 21.32 -13.84 3.49
CA ARG A 108 22.62 -13.14 3.33
C ARG A 108 23.51 -13.21 4.56
N ILE A 109 22.95 -13.25 5.77
CA ILE A 109 23.75 -13.45 6.98
C ILE A 109 24.36 -14.86 6.96
N LEU A 110 23.59 -15.88 6.57
CA LEU A 110 24.11 -17.25 6.45
C LEU A 110 25.24 -17.34 5.42
N GLU A 111 25.06 -16.76 4.23
CA GLU A 111 26.11 -16.70 3.19
C GLU A 111 27.38 -15.99 3.70
N LEU A 112 27.19 -14.89 4.45
CA LEU A 112 28.31 -14.13 5.03
C LEU A 112 29.06 -14.95 6.08
N ASP A 113 28.33 -15.70 6.91
CA ASP A 113 28.89 -16.57 7.95
C ASP A 113 29.71 -17.71 7.33
N GLU A 114 29.17 -18.36 6.30
CA GLU A 114 29.85 -19.43 5.56
C GLU A 114 31.17 -18.95 4.94
N ALA A 115 31.16 -17.81 4.23
CA ALA A 115 32.36 -17.27 3.61
C ALA A 115 33.40 -16.77 4.63
N TYR A 116 32.97 -16.32 5.82
CA TYR A 116 33.91 -16.01 6.91
C TYR A 116 34.53 -17.28 7.50
N ILE A 117 33.73 -18.32 7.75
CA ILE A 117 34.21 -19.62 8.25
C ILE A 117 35.18 -20.27 7.27
N ALA A 118 34.91 -20.15 5.96
CA ALA A 118 35.79 -20.64 4.89
C ALA A 118 37.10 -19.83 4.75
N GLY A 119 37.24 -18.70 5.47
CA GLY A 119 38.41 -17.83 5.41
C GLY A 119 38.50 -16.98 4.15
N GLU A 120 37.40 -16.86 3.39
CA GLU A 120 37.34 -16.09 2.14
C GLU A 120 37.23 -14.58 2.39
N MET A 121 36.96 -14.17 3.63
CA MET A 121 36.87 -12.77 4.02
C MET A 121 37.59 -12.46 5.33
N SER A 122 38.08 -11.22 5.45
CA SER A 122 38.68 -10.73 6.70
C SER A 122 37.63 -10.48 7.78
N ARG A 123 38.04 -10.60 9.04
CA ARG A 123 37.18 -10.34 10.21
C ARG A 123 36.56 -8.94 10.21
N ASP A 124 37.33 -7.92 9.84
CA ASP A 124 36.84 -6.53 9.82
C ASP A 124 35.78 -6.33 8.72
N THR A 125 35.98 -6.97 7.57
CA THR A 125 35.00 -6.95 6.45
C THR A 125 33.71 -7.66 6.87
N TYR A 126 33.84 -8.85 7.45
CA TYR A 126 32.71 -9.62 7.99
C TYR A 126 31.88 -8.82 8.99
N LEU A 127 32.52 -8.24 10.02
CA LEU A 127 31.82 -7.48 11.06
C LEU A 127 31.10 -6.24 10.51
N SER A 128 31.72 -5.55 9.53
CA SER A 128 31.10 -4.39 8.88
C SER A 128 29.83 -4.76 8.12
N PHE A 129 29.86 -5.81 7.30
CA PHE A 129 28.67 -6.25 6.57
C PHE A 129 27.59 -6.83 7.48
N ARG A 130 27.97 -7.67 8.44
CA ARG A 130 27.03 -8.30 9.39
C ARG A 130 26.28 -7.25 10.20
N SER A 131 27.00 -6.27 10.75
CA SER A 131 26.39 -5.20 11.54
C SER A 131 25.41 -4.34 10.72
N GLY A 132 25.71 -4.07 9.45
CA GLY A 132 24.80 -3.37 8.54
C GLY A 132 23.51 -4.16 8.25
N LEU A 133 23.62 -5.47 8.02
CA LEU A 133 22.49 -6.36 7.81
C LEU A 133 21.62 -6.46 9.07
N GLU A 134 22.22 -6.65 10.24
CA GLU A 134 21.49 -6.72 11.53
C GLU A 134 20.83 -5.39 11.90
N PHE A 135 21.44 -4.26 11.58
CA PHE A 135 20.81 -2.96 11.77
C PHE A 135 19.55 -2.83 10.90
N LYS A 136 19.64 -3.16 9.61
CA LYS A 136 18.49 -3.15 8.70
C LYS A 136 17.40 -4.13 9.14
N ARG A 137 17.78 -5.32 9.59
CA ARG A 137 16.86 -6.34 10.12
C ARG A 137 16.04 -5.79 11.29
N ARG A 138 16.69 -5.16 12.28
CA ARG A 138 16.00 -4.54 13.43
C ARG A 138 15.03 -3.42 13.02
N GLN A 139 15.41 -2.59 12.04
CA GLN A 139 14.51 -1.56 11.52
C GLN A 139 13.26 -2.16 10.88
N LEU A 140 13.42 -3.21 10.07
CA LEU A 140 12.30 -3.91 9.43
C LEU A 140 11.43 -4.62 10.46
N LEU A 141 12.01 -5.25 11.48
CA LEU A 141 11.24 -5.89 12.55
C LEU A 141 10.40 -4.89 13.35
N SER A 142 10.93 -3.69 13.63
CA SER A 142 10.14 -2.60 14.21
C SER A 142 8.98 -2.18 13.31
N GLU A 143 9.22 -2.01 12.00
CA GLU A 143 8.16 -1.68 11.03
C GLU A 143 7.10 -2.79 10.94
N VAL A 144 7.52 -4.05 10.98
CA VAL A 144 6.62 -5.21 11.00
C VAL A 144 5.73 -5.19 12.24
N ARG A 145 6.25 -4.88 13.43
CA ARG A 145 5.44 -4.77 14.67
C ARG A 145 4.34 -3.72 14.51
N GLU A 146 4.69 -2.52 14.02
CA GLU A 146 3.73 -1.43 13.79
C GLU A 146 2.64 -1.84 12.77
N LEU A 147 3.03 -2.47 11.66
CA LEU A 147 2.10 -2.91 10.61
C LEU A 147 1.19 -4.05 11.08
N VAL A 148 1.70 -4.96 11.92
CA VAL A 148 0.91 -6.04 12.54
C VAL A 148 -0.16 -5.43 13.44
N GLU A 149 0.20 -4.52 14.34
CA GLU A 149 -0.77 -3.85 15.22
C GLU A 149 -1.83 -3.08 14.41
N GLU A 150 -1.40 -2.35 13.37
CA GLU A 150 -2.30 -1.63 12.48
C GLU A 150 -3.30 -2.57 11.81
N LEU A 151 -2.85 -3.68 11.23
CA LEU A 151 -3.71 -4.63 10.52
C LEU A 151 -4.63 -5.41 11.48
N GLU A 152 -4.13 -5.82 12.65
CA GLU A 152 -4.94 -6.48 13.69
C GLU A 152 -6.09 -5.59 14.17
N SER A 153 -5.85 -4.28 14.30
CA SER A 153 -6.90 -3.32 14.67
C SER A 153 -8.02 -3.19 13.63
N GLN A 154 -7.74 -3.53 12.36
CA GLN A 154 -8.69 -3.42 11.25
C GLN A 154 -9.54 -4.69 11.05
N VAL A 155 -9.07 -5.85 11.51
CA VAL A 155 -9.78 -7.15 11.37
C VAL A 155 -11.19 -7.13 12.00
N PRO A 156 -11.41 -6.60 13.22
CA PRO A 156 -12.75 -6.56 13.82
C PRO A 156 -13.77 -5.78 12.99
N GLY A 157 -13.35 -4.67 12.37
CA GLY A 157 -14.19 -3.85 11.50
C GLY A 157 -14.60 -4.59 10.22
N LEU A 158 -13.67 -5.32 9.61
CA LEU A 158 -13.95 -6.16 8.44
C LEU A 158 -14.89 -7.32 8.78
N GLU A 159 -14.74 -7.94 9.96
CA GLU A 159 -15.65 -8.97 10.44
C GLU A 159 -17.05 -8.42 10.75
N GLU A 160 -17.17 -7.19 11.26
CA GLU A 160 -18.46 -6.53 11.45
C GLU A 160 -19.13 -6.19 10.10
N GLU A 161 -18.38 -5.67 9.12
CA GLU A 161 -18.90 -5.46 7.75
C GLU A 161 -19.38 -6.79 7.14
N ARG A 162 -18.60 -7.86 7.32
CA ARG A 162 -18.97 -9.22 6.90
C ARG A 162 -20.27 -9.69 7.56
N ARG A 163 -20.44 -9.50 8.87
CA ARG A 163 -21.67 -9.83 9.60
C ARG A 163 -22.88 -9.04 9.07
N GLY A 164 -22.71 -7.73 8.86
CA GLY A 164 -23.75 -6.85 8.33
C GLY A 164 -24.15 -7.18 6.89
N LEU A 165 -23.21 -7.61 6.04
CA LEU A 165 -23.53 -8.07 4.68
C LEU A 165 -24.22 -9.44 4.67
N LEU A 166 -23.85 -10.34 5.60
CA LEU A 166 -24.54 -11.62 5.78
C LEU A 166 -25.98 -11.44 6.25
N SER A 167 -26.27 -10.44 7.10
CA SER A 167 -27.65 -10.14 7.50
C SER A 167 -28.46 -9.52 6.36
N LYS A 168 -27.88 -8.60 5.56
CA LYS A 168 -28.51 -8.03 4.36
C LYS A 168 -28.84 -9.09 3.30
N LEU A 169 -27.97 -10.09 3.12
CA LEU A 169 -28.25 -11.21 2.19
C LEU A 169 -29.56 -11.95 2.50
N ARG A 170 -30.00 -11.94 3.77
CA ARG A 170 -31.24 -12.62 4.23
C ARG A 170 -32.49 -11.77 4.04
N SER A 171 -32.37 -10.44 3.93
CA SER A 171 -33.50 -9.51 3.95
C SER A 171 -33.66 -8.64 2.69
N SER A 172 -32.72 -8.69 1.74
CA SER A 172 -32.69 -7.79 0.57
C SER A 172 -33.25 -8.38 -0.73
N SER A 173 -33.47 -7.51 -1.73
CA SER A 173 -33.89 -7.86 -3.09
C SER A 173 -32.80 -8.62 -3.87
N ALA A 174 -33.15 -9.32 -4.95
CA ALA A 174 -32.19 -10.16 -5.70
C ALA A 174 -30.93 -9.40 -6.19
N ARG A 175 -31.09 -8.13 -6.59
CA ARG A 175 -29.99 -7.29 -7.10
C ARG A 175 -29.03 -6.83 -5.98
N GLU A 176 -29.58 -6.52 -4.81
CA GLU A 176 -28.81 -6.16 -3.62
C GLU A 176 -28.09 -7.38 -3.02
N ARG A 177 -28.67 -8.59 -3.18
CA ARG A 177 -28.00 -9.84 -2.80
C ARG A 177 -26.76 -10.10 -3.65
N ASP A 178 -26.82 -9.84 -4.94
CA ASP A 178 -25.67 -10.03 -5.83
C ASP A 178 -24.51 -9.08 -5.50
N GLU A 179 -24.83 -7.83 -5.18
CA GLU A 179 -23.83 -6.83 -4.77
C GLU A 179 -23.23 -7.20 -3.39
N ALA A 180 -24.08 -7.56 -2.42
CA ALA A 180 -23.62 -8.04 -1.11
C ALA A 180 -22.75 -9.30 -1.21
N ALA A 181 -23.11 -10.25 -2.08
CA ALA A 181 -22.34 -11.46 -2.31
C ALA A 181 -20.95 -11.19 -2.93
N ARG A 182 -20.85 -10.24 -3.88
CA ARG A 182 -19.55 -9.81 -4.42
C ARG A 182 -18.68 -9.17 -3.35
N ARG A 183 -19.27 -8.28 -2.54
CA ARG A 183 -18.56 -7.59 -1.46
C ARG A 183 -18.07 -8.57 -0.38
N LEU A 184 -18.91 -9.55 -0.01
CA LEU A 184 -18.55 -10.62 0.91
C LEU A 184 -17.37 -11.48 0.43
N ARG A 185 -17.33 -11.83 -0.86
CA ARG A 185 -16.18 -12.54 -1.42
C ARG A 185 -14.90 -11.72 -1.29
N SER A 186 -14.97 -10.43 -1.64
CA SER A 186 -13.84 -9.51 -1.50
C SER A 186 -13.32 -9.45 -0.05
N ILE A 187 -14.22 -9.28 0.93
CA ILE A 187 -13.84 -9.19 2.35
C ILE A 187 -13.21 -10.51 2.82
N ARG A 188 -13.76 -11.66 2.44
CA ARG A 188 -13.19 -12.97 2.80
C ARG A 188 -11.77 -13.14 2.27
N THR A 189 -11.52 -12.79 1.00
CA THR A 189 -10.18 -12.86 0.41
C THR A 189 -9.20 -11.95 1.15
N VAL A 190 -9.65 -10.75 1.51
CA VAL A 190 -8.85 -9.79 2.26
C VAL A 190 -8.51 -10.30 3.67
N ILE A 191 -9.49 -10.77 4.44
CA ILE A 191 -9.27 -11.31 5.79
C ILE A 191 -8.31 -12.51 5.75
N ALA A 192 -8.49 -13.42 4.79
CA ALA A 192 -7.61 -14.57 4.63
C ALA A 192 -6.15 -14.13 4.39
N ARG A 193 -5.94 -13.14 3.50
CA ARG A 193 -4.62 -12.61 3.20
C ARG A 193 -3.98 -11.87 4.38
N ILE A 194 -4.77 -11.12 5.16
CA ILE A 194 -4.29 -10.51 6.41
C ILE A 194 -3.77 -11.60 7.34
N ASN A 195 -4.59 -12.63 7.60
CA ASN A 195 -4.23 -13.68 8.57
C ASN A 195 -2.97 -14.44 8.15
N GLU A 196 -2.83 -14.80 6.87
CA GLU A 196 -1.62 -15.46 6.36
C GLU A 196 -0.36 -14.60 6.54
N LEU A 197 -0.45 -13.31 6.21
CA LEU A 197 0.68 -12.39 6.39
C LEU A 197 1.00 -12.12 7.86
N LEU A 198 -0.01 -12.03 8.72
CA LEU A 198 0.17 -11.90 10.17
C LEU A 198 0.86 -13.14 10.77
N GLU A 199 0.47 -14.34 10.36
CA GLU A 199 1.14 -15.57 10.79
C GLU A 199 2.62 -15.57 10.36
N SER A 200 2.90 -15.25 9.09
CA SER A 200 4.29 -15.17 8.62
C SER A 200 5.07 -14.08 9.35
N ALA A 201 4.48 -12.93 9.63
CA ALA A 201 5.14 -11.84 10.35
C ALA A 201 5.43 -12.19 11.81
N LYS A 202 4.47 -12.82 12.50
CA LYS A 202 4.65 -13.30 13.88
C LYS A 202 5.73 -14.37 13.98
N HIS A 203 5.83 -15.24 12.97
CA HIS A 203 6.92 -16.20 12.90
C HIS A 203 8.30 -15.51 12.82
N GLU A 204 8.44 -14.49 11.97
CA GLU A 204 9.68 -13.71 11.87
C GLU A 204 10.04 -13.00 13.18
N LEU A 205 9.04 -12.46 13.89
CA LEU A 205 9.21 -11.84 15.21
C LEU A 205 9.61 -12.87 16.29
N SER A 206 9.05 -14.07 16.26
CA SER A 206 9.40 -15.16 17.19
C SER A 206 10.87 -15.56 17.05
N LEU A 207 11.38 -15.62 15.83
CA LEU A 207 12.78 -15.95 15.55
C LEU A 207 13.77 -14.87 15.99
N GLU A 208 13.31 -13.62 16.16
CA GLU A 208 14.11 -12.56 16.80
C GLU A 208 14.32 -12.87 18.29
N MET A 209 13.24 -13.24 19.00
CA MET A 209 13.30 -13.55 20.43
C MET A 209 14.22 -14.74 20.74
N GLU A 210 14.19 -15.80 19.93
CA GLU A 210 15.07 -16.96 20.10
C GLU A 210 16.57 -16.62 19.92
N LEU A 211 16.90 -15.65 19.06
CA LEU A 211 18.27 -15.20 18.82
C LEU A 211 18.78 -14.31 19.95
N ASP A 212 17.95 -13.39 20.45
CA ASP A 212 18.32 -12.51 21.57
C ASP A 212 18.53 -13.32 22.86
N ASP A 213 17.64 -14.28 23.15
CA ASP A 213 17.76 -15.19 24.30
C ASP A 213 19.00 -16.10 24.20
N PHE A 214 19.32 -16.58 23.00
CA PHE A 214 20.54 -17.38 22.76
C PHE A 214 21.82 -16.56 22.96
N ILE A 215 21.85 -15.32 22.46
CA ILE A 215 23.01 -14.43 22.63
C ILE A 215 23.20 -14.07 24.11
N GLU A 216 22.13 -13.77 24.85
CA GLU A 216 22.21 -13.54 26.30
C GLU A 216 22.66 -14.78 27.09
N SER A 217 22.25 -15.98 26.64
CA SER A 217 22.67 -17.25 27.23
C SER A 217 24.14 -17.59 26.98
N CYS A 218 24.73 -17.18 25.85
CA CYS A 218 26.13 -17.47 25.51
C CYS A 218 27.13 -16.42 25.99
N LEU A 219 26.67 -15.23 26.38
CA LEU A 219 27.50 -14.11 26.86
C LEU A 219 27.48 -13.91 28.39
N ARG A 220 26.83 -14.81 29.14
CA ARG A 220 26.97 -14.94 30.60
C ARG A 220 27.90 -16.10 30.95
#